data_AF-A0A165XWV0-F1
#
_entry.id   AF-A0A165XWV0-F1
#
_cell.length_a   1.000
_cell.length_b   1.000
_cell.length_c   1.000
_cell.angle_alpha   90.00
_cell.angle_beta   90.00
_cell.angle_gamma   90.00
#
_symmetry.space_group_name_H-M   'P 1'
#
loop_
_entity.id
_entity.type
_entity.pdbx_description
1 polymer ?
#
loop_
_entity_poly.entity_id
_entity_poly.type
_entity_poly.pdbx_seq_one_letter_code
_entity_poly.pdbx_strand_id
1 'polypeptide(L)' 'MASDLGVVKCPQCEGTGRKLNWFDTPKRLDYGTNRSIESRDNKRYSPSGREMFDEKCPICLGKGKLNKLYDGSRTNF' A
#
# COMPACT_ATOMS: atom_id res chain seq x y z
N MET A 1 0.76 9.94 -28.51
CA MET A 1 1.31 10.29 -27.18
C MET A 1 0.77 9.25 -26.21
N ALA A 2 1.63 8.38 -25.68
CA ALA A 2 1.21 7.29 -24.79
C ALA A 2 0.69 7.91 -23.50
N SER A 3 -0.61 7.75 -23.25
CA SER A 3 -1.27 8.21 -22.04
C SER A 3 -0.58 7.57 -20.84
N ASP A 4 0.00 8.40 -19.98
CA ASP A 4 0.52 8.00 -18.67
C ASP A 4 -0.62 7.30 -17.92
N LEU A 5 -0.61 5.96 -17.95
CA LEU A 5 -1.51 5.10 -17.19
C LEU A 5 -1.15 5.30 -15.72
N GLY A 6 -1.62 6.41 -15.14
CA GLY A 6 -1.23 6.91 -13.83
C GLY A 6 -1.32 5.82 -12.77
N VAL A 7 -0.18 5.22 -12.48
CA VAL A 7 -0.05 4.17 -11.49
C VAL A 7 -0.09 4.84 -10.12
N VAL A 8 -1.21 4.68 -9.40
CA VAL A 8 -1.30 5.21 -8.04
C VAL A 8 -0.84 4.13 -7.05
N LYS A 9 -0.05 4.53 -6.05
CA LYS A 9 0.25 3.65 -4.92
C LYS A 9 -1.06 3.26 -4.26
N CYS A 10 -1.24 1.98 -3.97
CA CYS A 10 -2.45 1.52 -3.30
C CYS A 10 -2.50 2.15 -1.91
N PRO A 11 -3.51 2.98 -1.59
CA PRO A 11 -3.58 3.66 -0.28
C PRO A 11 -3.71 2.66 0.86
N GLN A 12 -4.31 1.49 0.59
CA GLN A 12 -4.60 0.50 1.62
C GLN A 12 -3.41 -0.35 2.04
N CYS A 13 -2.38 -0.43 1.21
CA CYS A 13 -1.10 -1.06 1.56
C CYS A 13 0.09 -0.12 1.47
N GLU A 14 -0.15 1.16 1.20
CA GLU A 14 0.86 2.21 1.11
C GLU A 14 2.00 1.91 0.12
N GLY A 15 1.71 1.11 -0.92
CA GLY A 15 2.71 0.68 -1.89
C GLY A 15 3.41 -0.64 -1.58
N THR A 16 3.20 -1.23 -0.40
CA THR A 16 3.89 -2.45 0.04
C THR A 16 3.38 -3.73 -0.62
N GLY A 17 2.14 -3.71 -1.13
CA GLY A 17 1.46 -4.89 -1.67
C GLY A 17 0.95 -5.87 -0.60
N ARG A 18 1.28 -5.67 0.67
CA ARG A 18 0.86 -6.54 1.78
C ARG A 18 -0.33 -5.95 2.52
N LYS A 19 -1.13 -6.80 3.16
CA LYS A 19 -2.22 -6.37 4.02
C LYS A 19 -1.61 -5.70 5.26
N LEU A 20 -2.04 -4.48 5.56
CA LEU A 20 -1.60 -3.75 6.74
C LEU A 20 -2.59 -3.93 7.88
N ASN A 21 -2.08 -3.94 9.11
CA ASN A 21 -2.91 -3.90 10.30
C ASN A 21 -3.39 -2.46 10.53
N TRP A 22 -4.67 -2.24 10.23
CA TRP A 22 -5.33 -0.94 10.45
C TRP A 22 -6.03 -0.84 11.81
N PHE A 23 -6.18 -1.95 12.52
CA PHE A 23 -6.77 -1.97 13.86
C PHE A 23 -5.79 -1.51 14.92
N ASP A 24 -4.51 -1.88 14.78
CA ASP A 24 -3.47 -1.47 15.71
C ASP A 24 -2.95 -0.06 15.40
N THR A 25 -2.47 0.62 16.44
CA THR A 25 -1.91 1.96 16.30
C THR A 25 -0.57 1.86 15.58
N PRO A 26 -0.28 2.71 14.57
CA PRO A 26 1.00 2.65 13.87
C PRO A 26 2.15 2.80 14.87
N LYS A 27 3.09 1.85 14.84
CA LYS A 27 4.32 1.97 15.63
C LYS A 27 5.13 3.14 15.09
N ARG A 28 5.65 3.94 16.01
CA ARG A 28 6.57 5.01 15.67
C ARG A 28 7.85 4.37 15.14
N LEU A 29 8.05 4.41 13.82
CA LEU A 29 9.32 4.03 13.23
C LEU A 29 10.27 5.20 13.45
N ASP A 30 11.41 4.96 14.09
CA ASP A 30 12.45 5.98 14.21
C ASP A 30 12.81 6.50 12.82
N TYR A 31 12.52 7.78 12.62
CA TYR A 31 12.51 8.46 11.34
C TYR A 31 13.92 8.47 10.73
N GLY A 32 14.16 7.58 9.77
CA GLY A 32 15.43 7.50 9.05
C GLY A 32 15.48 6.36 8.04
N THR A 33 14.64 5.34 8.21
CA THR A 33 14.61 4.18 7.32
C THR A 33 13.30 4.14 6.53
N ASN A 34 13.29 4.72 5.33
CA ASN A 34 12.24 4.56 4.31
C ASN A 34 12.16 3.12 3.74
N ARG A 35 12.55 2.11 4.54
CA ARG A 35 12.53 0.70 4.16
C ARG A 35 11.62 -0.04 5.13
N SER A 36 10.92 -1.05 4.62
CA SER A 36 10.16 -2.00 5.44
C SER A 36 11.05 -2.47 6.59
N ILE A 37 10.70 -2.10 7.82
CA ILE A 37 11.48 -2.49 8.99
C ILE A 37 11.08 -3.93 9.34
N GLU A 38 12.04 -4.85 9.25
CA GLU A 38 11.90 -6.19 9.80
C GLU A 38 12.30 -6.12 11.28
N SER A 39 11.33 -6.29 12.17
CA SER A 39 11.58 -6.35 13.61
C SER A 39 12.21 -7.68 13.99
N ARG A 40 12.81 -7.73 15.18
CA ARG A 40 13.44 -8.92 15.78
C ARG A 40 12.54 -10.17 15.78
N ASP A 41 11.22 -9.97 15.71
CA ASP A 41 10.17 -10.99 15.62
C ASP A 41 9.74 -11.35 14.19
N ASN A 42 10.54 -11.04 13.15
CA ASN A 42 10.19 -11.20 11.72
C ASN A 42 8.93 -10.42 11.29
N LYS A 43 8.47 -9.46 12.09
CA LYS A 43 7.33 -8.59 11.77
C LYS A 43 7.79 -7.48 10.83
N ARG A 44 7.10 -7.32 9.70
CA ARG A 44 7.38 -6.28 8.71
C ARG A 44 6.48 -5.09 8.95
N TYR A 45 6.99 -3.87 8.78
CA TYR A 45 6.20 -2.65 8.98
C TYR A 45 6.18 -1.76 7.74
N SER A 46 4.99 -1.23 7.42
CA SER A 46 4.75 -0.20 6.39
C SER A 46 5.56 1.06 6.65
N PRO A 47 5.83 1.93 5.66
CA PRO A 47 6.47 3.23 5.90
C PRO A 47 5.79 4.07 6.99
N SER A 48 4.48 3.90 7.18
CA SER A 48 3.72 4.54 8.25
C SER A 48 3.74 3.79 9.58
N GLY A 49 4.56 2.75 9.72
CA GLY A 49 4.70 2.01 10.98
C GLY A 49 3.59 1.01 11.27
N ARG A 50 2.78 0.67 10.27
CA ARG A 50 1.73 -0.36 10.41
C ARG A 50 2.29 -1.75 10.20
N GLU A 51 1.92 -2.70 11.04
CA GLU A 51 2.33 -4.10 10.87
C GLU A 51 1.79 -4.64 9.53
N MET A 52 2.65 -5.29 8.75
CA MET A 52 2.30 -5.97 7.51
C MET A 52 2.08 -7.45 7.81
N PHE A 53 0.93 -7.96 7.40
CA PHE A 53 0.68 -9.39 7.36
C PHE A 53 1.33 -10.03 6.12
N ASP A 54 1.49 -11.35 6.14
CA ASP A 54 1.95 -12.09 4.96
C ASP A 54 0.87 -12.20 3.87
N GLU A 55 -0.39 -11.98 4.26
CA GLU A 55 -1.50 -11.87 3.33
C GLU A 55 -1.29 -10.73 2.32
N LYS A 56 -1.63 -11.01 1.07
CA LYS A 56 -1.64 -10.00 0.01
C LYS A 56 -2.71 -8.95 0.31
N CYS A 57 -2.44 -7.69 -0.02
CA CYS A 57 -3.44 -6.64 0.08
C CYS A 57 -4.65 -7.00 -0.79
N PRO A 58 -5.88 -7.07 -0.24
CA PRO A 58 -7.06 -7.46 -1.00
C PRO A 58 -7.44 -6.45 -2.08
N ILE A 59 -7.02 -5.19 -1.94
CA ILE A 59 -7.37 -4.10 -2.87
C ILE A 59 -6.49 -4.11 -4.11
N CYS A 60 -5.18 -4.25 -3.95
CA CYS A 60 -4.24 -4.31 -5.09
C CYS A 60 -3.76 -5.72 -5.43
N LEU A 61 -4.26 -6.76 -4.76
CA LEU A 61 -3.92 -8.17 -4.95
C LEU A 61 -2.41 -8.46 -4.89
N GLY A 62 -1.67 -7.76 -4.03
CA GLY A 62 -0.21 -7.91 -3.94
C GLY A 62 0.60 -7.00 -4.85
N LYS A 63 -0.03 -6.20 -5.71
CA LYS A 63 0.68 -5.38 -6.71
C LYS A 63 1.33 -4.12 -6.13
N GLY A 64 0.90 -3.66 -4.94
CA GLY A 64 1.33 -2.40 -4.34
C GLY A 64 0.82 -1.14 -5.05
N LYS A 65 0.27 -1.31 -6.24
CA LYS A 65 -0.26 -0.24 -7.08
C LYS A 65 -1.65 -0.58 -7.58
N LEU A 66 -2.45 0.45 -7.75
CA LEU A 66 -3.71 0.38 -8.46
C LEU A 66 -3.50 1.08 -9.80
N ASN A 67 -3.89 0.42 -10.88
CA ASN A 67 -4.05 1.13 -12.14
C ASN A 67 -5.26 2.04 -11.93
N LYS A 68 -5.11 3.35 -12.17
CA LYS A 68 -6.30 4.16 -12.50
C LYS A 68 -6.87 3.55 -13.77
N LEU A 69 -7.83 2.64 -13.64
CA LEU A 69 -8.82 2.46 -14.69
C LEU A 69 -9.44 3.84 -14.81
N TYR A 70 -9.23 4.46 -15.96
CA TYR A 70 -9.84 5.73 -16.30
C TYR A 70 -11.35 5.52 -16.13
N ASP A 71 -11.92 6.04 -15.05
CA ASP A 71 -13.36 6.25 -14.95
C ASP A 71 -13.67 7.43 -15.86
N GLY A 72 -13.75 7.12 -17.16
CA GLY A 72 -14.05 8.06 -18.23
C GLY A 72 -15.23 7.55 -19.05
N SER A 73 -16.21 6.89 -18.43
CA SER A 73 -17.38 6.40 -19.14
C SER A 73 -18.66 6.37 -18.28
N ARG A 74 -19.34 7.52 -18.34
CA ARG A 74 -20.79 7.67 -18.53
C ARG A 74 -21.69 7.47 -17.30
N THR A 75 -21.76 8.48 -16.46
CA THR A 75 -23.10 8.96 -16.02
C THR A 75 -23.46 10.13 -16.92
N ASN A 76 -24.16 9.82 -18.01
CA ASN A 76 -24.78 10.83 -18.86
C ASN A 76 -26.07 11.28 -18.15
N PHE A 77 -26.22 12.60 -18.01
CA PHE A 77 -27.41 13.40 -17.66
C PHE A 77 -28.69 12.67 -17.24
#